data_AF-A0A355PQV3-F1
#
_entry.id   AF-A0A355PQV3-F1
#
_cell.length_a   1.000
_cell.length_b   1.000
_cell.length_c   1.000
_cell.angle_alpha   90.00
_cell.angle_beta   90.00
_cell.angle_gamma   90.00
#
_symmetry.space_group_name_H-M   'P 1'
#
loop_
_entity.id
_entity.type
_entity.pdbx_description
1 polymer ?
#
loop_
_entity_poly.entity_id
_entity_poly.type
_entity_poly.pdbx_seq_one_letter_code
_entity_poly.pdbx_strand_id
1 'polypeptide(L)'
;MSSQTSLVAEQVRLRQWAAQIQECQNRPTDMKVETWCSEHGITKANYYYRLRRVRKACLEACNPEPAFVELPVPASETISSADFLDVKPAAVLRNSRGLTLEIYNHASMDVIRGTMEVLLHAE
;
A
#
# COMPACT_ATOMS: atom_id res chain seq x y z
N MET A 1 -20.89 -29.80 -10.27
CA MET A 1 -21.74 -29.16 -9.25
C MET A 1 -21.45 -29.82 -7.91
N SER A 2 -20.86 -29.13 -6.94
CA SER A 2 -20.72 -29.66 -5.58
C SER A 2 -22.10 -29.66 -4.91
N SER A 3 -22.51 -30.78 -4.32
CA SER A 3 -23.72 -30.84 -3.50
C SER A 3 -23.52 -30.05 -2.20
N GLN A 4 -24.58 -29.53 -1.59
CA GLN A 4 -24.48 -28.88 -0.27
C GLN A 4 -23.81 -29.78 0.77
N THR A 5 -24.07 -31.09 0.75
CA THR A 5 -23.42 -32.06 1.62
C THR A 5 -21.91 -32.13 1.41
N SER A 6 -21.44 -32.05 0.16
CA SER A 6 -20.01 -32.07 -0.16
C SER A 6 -19.30 -30.80 0.31
N LEU A 7 -19.93 -29.63 0.19
CA LEU A 7 -19.41 -28.35 0.69
C LEU A 7 -19.27 -28.37 2.21
N VAL A 8 -20.31 -28.80 2.92
CA VAL A 8 -20.28 -28.92 4.40
C VAL A 8 -19.21 -29.91 4.83
N ALA A 9 -19.09 -31.07 4.17
CA ALA A 9 -18.06 -32.06 4.47
C ALA A 9 -16.63 -31.52 4.28
N GLU A 10 -16.40 -30.71 3.24
CA GLU A 10 -15.11 -30.05 3.04
C GLU A 10 -14.80 -29.04 4.16
N GLN A 11 -15.78 -28.22 4.53
CA GLN A 11 -15.62 -27.22 5.58
C GLN A 11 -15.34 -27.86 6.95
N VAL A 12 -16.02 -28.98 7.27
CA VAL A 12 -15.76 -29.76 8.49
C VAL A 12 -14.34 -30.30 8.51
N ARG A 13 -13.86 -30.88 7.40
CA ARG A 13 -12.47 -31.37 7.30
C ARG A 13 -11.46 -30.24 7.48
N LEU A 14 -11.70 -29.09 6.87
CA LEU A 14 -10.81 -27.92 7.01
C LEU A 14 -10.71 -27.48 8.48
N ARG A 15 -11.84 -27.43 9.20
CA ARG A 15 -11.84 -27.10 10.64
C ARG A 15 -11.07 -28.13 11.47
N GLN A 16 -11.27 -29.42 11.21
CA GLN A 16 -10.53 -30.49 11.89
C GLN A 16 -9.03 -30.40 11.62
N TRP A 17 -8.63 -30.14 10.38
CA TRP A 17 -7.23 -29.96 10.02
C TRP A 17 -6.62 -28.72 10.68
N ALA A 18 -7.37 -27.61 10.76
CA ALA A 18 -6.91 -26.40 11.44
C ALA A 18 -6.61 -26.66 12.92
N ALA A 19 -7.49 -27.40 13.62
CA ALA A 19 -7.27 -27.79 15.01
C ALA A 19 -6.00 -28.64 15.18
N GLN A 20 -5.81 -29.66 14.34
CA GLN A 20 -4.59 -30.49 14.36
C GLN A 20 -3.32 -29.71 14.06
N ILE A 21 -3.37 -28.75 13.14
CA ILE A 21 -2.24 -27.89 12.82
C ILE A 21 -1.90 -27.01 14.02
N GLN A 22 -2.89 -26.46 14.71
CA GLN A 22 -2.68 -25.65 15.91
C GLN A 22 -2.05 -26.49 17.03
N GLU A 23 -2.51 -27.71 17.25
CA GLU A 23 -1.93 -28.66 18.20
C GLU A 23 -0.46 -28.97 17.87
N CYS A 24 -0.16 -29.26 16.59
CA CYS A 24 1.22 -29.47 16.14
C CYS A 24 2.09 -28.22 16.30
N GLN A 25 1.53 -27.01 16.14
CA GLN A 25 2.27 -25.77 16.39
C GLN A 25 2.57 -25.53 17.86
N ASN A 26 1.69 -26.01 18.75
CA ASN A 26 1.84 -25.92 20.21
C ASN A 26 2.64 -27.07 20.82
N ARG A 27 3.24 -27.94 19.99
CA ARG A 27 4.10 -29.04 20.47
C ARG A 27 5.35 -28.51 21.20
N PRO A 28 5.97 -29.31 22.08
CA PRO A 28 7.24 -28.97 22.72
C PRO A 28 8.33 -28.57 21.70
N THR A 29 9.17 -27.60 22.05
CA THR A 29 10.16 -27.02 21.11
C THR A 29 11.21 -28.04 20.64
N ASP A 30 11.52 -29.03 21.46
CA ASP A 30 12.42 -30.15 21.16
C ASP A 30 11.77 -31.22 20.27
N MET A 31 10.45 -31.20 20.10
CA MET A 31 9.72 -32.17 19.30
C MET A 31 9.72 -31.81 17.80
N LYS A 32 10.13 -32.76 16.96
CA LYS A 32 10.03 -32.64 15.50
C LYS A 32 8.59 -32.87 15.03
N VAL A 33 8.20 -32.17 13.97
CA VAL A 33 6.89 -32.36 13.30
C VAL A 33 6.69 -33.82 12.87
N GLU A 34 7.75 -34.50 12.44
CA GLU A 34 7.72 -35.92 12.06
C GLU A 34 7.28 -36.83 13.21
N THR A 35 7.86 -36.62 14.40
CA THR A 35 7.50 -37.37 15.61
C THR A 35 6.04 -37.14 15.97
N TRP A 36 5.60 -35.87 15.95
CA TRP A 36 4.21 -35.52 16.23
C TRP A 36 3.25 -36.17 15.24
N CYS A 37 3.59 -36.15 13.94
CA CYS A 37 2.78 -36.79 12.89
C CYS A 37 2.64 -38.30 13.14
N SER A 38 3.71 -38.99 13.51
CA SER A 38 3.70 -40.42 13.82
C SER A 38 2.80 -40.75 15.02
N GLU A 39 2.86 -39.96 16.09
CA GLU A 39 2.00 -40.11 17.27
C GLU A 39 0.51 -39.88 16.94
N HIS A 40 0.23 -38.97 15.99
CA HIS A 40 -1.13 -38.63 15.56
C HIS A 40 -1.62 -39.46 14.36
N GLY A 41 -0.87 -40.51 13.98
CA GLY A 41 -1.27 -41.45 12.93
C GLY A 41 -1.36 -40.84 11.53
N ILE A 42 -0.61 -39.76 11.25
CA ILE A 42 -0.56 -39.13 9.93
C ILE A 42 0.86 -39.14 9.36
N THR A 43 0.96 -39.15 8.03
CA THR A 43 2.27 -38.99 7.38
C THR A 43 2.67 -37.52 7.35
N LYS A 44 3.98 -37.25 7.35
CA LYS A 44 4.54 -35.90 7.17
C LYS A 44 3.98 -35.22 5.91
N ALA A 45 3.87 -35.95 4.81
CA ALA A 45 3.30 -35.45 3.56
C ALA A 45 1.83 -35.03 3.71
N ASN A 46 1.02 -35.81 4.43
CA ASN A 46 -0.37 -35.48 4.70
C ASN A 46 -0.49 -34.24 5.59
N TYR A 47 0.37 -34.09 6.61
CA TYR A 47 0.42 -32.89 7.42
C TYR A 47 0.66 -31.62 6.58
N TYR A 48 1.69 -31.60 5.73
CA TYR A 48 1.97 -30.43 4.91
C TYR A 48 0.91 -30.17 3.84
N TYR A 49 0.26 -31.23 3.32
CA TYR A 49 -0.91 -31.10 2.47
C TYR A 49 -2.06 -30.38 3.19
N ARG A 50 -2.42 -30.83 4.40
CA ARG A 50 -3.45 -30.21 5.24
C ARG A 50 -3.11 -28.77 5.57
N LEU A 51 -1.86 -28.50 5.96
CA LEU A 51 -1.36 -27.14 6.25
C LEU A 51 -1.53 -26.20 5.05
N ARG A 52 -1.16 -26.66 3.85
CA ARG A 52 -1.35 -25.89 2.62
C ARG A 52 -2.82 -25.60 2.35
N ARG A 53 -3.71 -26.58 2.53
CA ARG A 53 -5.16 -26.43 2.34
C ARG A 53 -5.77 -25.43 3.31
N VAL A 54 -5.42 -25.50 4.59
CA VAL A 54 -5.91 -24.57 5.62
C VAL A 54 -5.41 -23.16 5.35
N ARG A 55 -4.12 -22.96 5.04
CA ARG A 55 -3.58 -21.63 4.68
C ARG A 55 -4.30 -21.03 3.47
N LYS A 56 -4.55 -21.84 2.43
CA LYS A 56 -5.29 -21.38 1.25
C LYS A 56 -6.71 -20.93 1.63
N ALA A 57 -7.44 -21.72 2.41
CA ALA A 57 -8.80 -21.36 2.85
C ALA A 57 -8.81 -20.10 3.73
N CYS A 58 -7.80 -19.90 4.60
CA CYS A 58 -7.66 -18.67 5.37
C CYS A 58 -7.40 -17.47 4.45
N LEU A 59 -6.53 -17.60 3.45
CA LEU A 59 -6.28 -16.53 2.48
C LEU A 59 -7.53 -16.19 1.67
N GLU A 60 -8.30 -17.18 1.22
CA GLU A 60 -9.57 -16.96 0.52
C GLU A 60 -10.61 -16.26 1.41
N ALA A 61 -10.64 -16.56 2.71
CA ALA A 61 -11.52 -15.89 3.67
C ALA A 61 -11.03 -14.46 4.04
N CYS A 62 -9.71 -14.25 4.08
CA CYS A 62 -9.09 -12.95 4.37
C CYS A 62 -8.93 -12.07 3.13
N ASN A 63 -9.27 -12.57 1.94
CA ASN A 63 -9.36 -11.79 0.71
C ASN A 63 -10.83 -11.40 0.53
N PRO A 64 -11.32 -10.35 1.24
CA PRO A 64 -12.57 -9.74 0.81
C PRO A 64 -12.37 -9.36 -0.66
N GLU A 65 -13.39 -9.55 -1.50
CA GLU A 65 -13.52 -8.89 -2.80
C GLU A 65 -12.75 -7.56 -2.79
N PRO A 66 -11.92 -7.23 -3.80
CA PRO A 66 -11.09 -6.05 -3.78
C PRO A 66 -11.95 -4.85 -3.40
N ALA A 67 -11.83 -4.40 -2.16
CA ALA A 67 -12.59 -3.28 -1.65
C ALA A 67 -11.99 -2.07 -2.34
N PHE A 68 -12.67 -1.60 -3.37
CA PHE A 68 -12.30 -0.38 -4.05
C PHE A 68 -12.44 0.76 -3.05
N VAL A 69 -11.34 1.12 -2.40
CA VAL A 69 -11.28 2.29 -1.55
C VAL A 69 -11.00 3.46 -2.49
N GLU A 70 -12.01 4.30 -2.69
CA GLU A 70 -11.80 5.57 -3.38
C GLU A 70 -10.77 6.38 -2.61
N LEU A 71 -9.57 6.50 -3.17
CA LEU A 71 -8.58 7.42 -2.66
C LEU A 71 -9.11 8.84 -2.90
N PRO A 72 -9.12 9.72 -1.89
CA PRO A 72 -9.51 11.10 -2.11
C PRO A 72 -8.61 11.66 -3.21
N VAL A 73 -9.24 12.26 -4.23
CA VAL A 73 -8.54 12.95 -5.30
C VAL A 73 -7.58 13.92 -4.63
N PRO A 74 -6.25 13.83 -4.90
CA PRO A 74 -5.32 14.80 -4.35
C PRO A 74 -5.86 16.16 -4.73
N ALA A 75 -6.14 17.01 -3.74
CA ALA A 75 -6.58 18.36 -3.98
C ALA A 75 -5.56 18.97 -4.93
N SER A 76 -5.93 19.11 -6.20
CA SER A 76 -5.18 19.95 -7.11
C SER A 76 -5.19 21.28 -6.39
N GLU A 77 -4.01 21.72 -5.94
CA GLU A 77 -3.85 23.00 -5.31
C GLU A 77 -4.28 24.04 -6.34
N THR A 78 -5.57 24.35 -6.35
CA THR A 78 -6.08 25.57 -6.93
C THR A 78 -5.61 26.61 -5.95
N ILE A 79 -4.37 27.05 -6.17
CA ILE A 79 -3.74 28.15 -5.46
C ILE A 79 -4.72 29.31 -5.55
N SER A 80 -5.50 29.52 -4.49
CA SER A 80 -6.33 30.71 -4.38
C SER A 80 -5.36 31.87 -4.27
N SER A 81 -5.54 32.87 -5.12
CA SER A 81 -4.68 34.06 -5.21
C SER A 81 -4.65 34.93 -3.92
N ALA A 82 -5.18 34.43 -2.81
CA ALA A 82 -5.23 35.08 -1.51
C ALA A 82 -4.03 34.76 -0.59
N ASP A 83 -3.27 33.68 -0.85
CA ASP A 83 -2.17 33.25 0.04
C ASP A 83 -0.81 33.91 -0.27
N PHE A 84 -0.75 34.82 -1.25
CA PHE A 84 0.51 35.45 -1.68
C PHE A 84 0.94 36.66 -0.84
N LEU A 85 0.21 37.02 0.21
CA LEU A 85 0.45 38.27 0.94
C LEU A 85 1.63 38.25 1.93
N ASP A 86 2.28 37.10 2.19
CA ASP A 86 3.40 37.01 3.14
C ASP A 86 4.59 36.15 2.66
N VAL A 87 4.69 35.88 1.35
CA VAL A 87 5.80 35.09 0.80
C VAL A 87 7.00 36.02 0.61
N LYS A 88 8.19 35.63 1.11
CA LYS A 88 9.43 36.35 0.80
C LYS A 88 9.91 35.97 -0.61
N PRO A 89 10.39 36.92 -1.42
CA PRO A 89 10.95 36.59 -2.72
C PRO A 89 12.20 35.72 -2.54
N ALA A 90 12.33 34.72 -3.41
CA ALA A 90 13.50 33.85 -3.50
C ALA A 90 14.71 34.60 -4.08
N ALA A 91 14.46 35.58 -4.96
CA ALA A 91 15.50 36.47 -5.49
C ALA A 91 14.92 37.86 -5.78
N VAL A 92 15.76 38.89 -5.62
CA VAL A 92 15.42 40.28 -5.93
C VAL A 92 16.54 40.87 -6.80
N LEU A 93 16.19 41.31 -8.01
CA LEU A 93 17.10 41.96 -8.95
C LEU A 93 16.79 43.45 -9.01
N ARG A 94 17.82 44.31 -8.95
CA ARG A 94 17.68 45.77 -8.98
C ARG A 94 18.55 46.36 -10.08
N ASN A 95 18.00 47.30 -10.86
CA ASN A 95 18.72 48.06 -11.88
C ASN A 95 19.04 49.49 -11.38
N SER A 96 20.07 50.13 -11.95
CA SER A 96 20.45 51.53 -11.71
C SER A 96 19.33 52.53 -12.02
N ARG A 97 18.37 52.15 -12.87
CA ARG A 97 17.16 52.92 -13.22
C ARG A 97 16.00 52.80 -12.22
N GLY A 98 16.20 52.09 -11.11
CA GLY A 98 15.19 51.91 -10.06
C GLY A 98 14.18 50.77 -10.31
N LEU A 99 14.32 50.02 -11.41
CA LEU A 99 13.53 48.81 -11.64
C LEU A 99 13.91 47.72 -10.64
N THR A 100 12.92 47.12 -9.98
CA THR A 100 13.10 45.98 -9.07
C THR A 100 12.24 44.81 -9.55
N LEU A 101 12.87 43.65 -9.74
CA LEU A 101 12.21 42.39 -10.11
C LEU A 101 12.32 41.41 -8.95
N GLU A 102 11.17 40.93 -8.47
CA GLU A 102 11.06 39.96 -7.38
C GLU A 102 10.62 38.61 -7.93
N ILE A 103 11.42 37.57 -7.68
CA ILE A 103 11.15 36.20 -8.13
C ILE A 103 10.78 35.36 -6.91
N TYR A 104 9.63 34.69 -6.98
CA TYR A 104 9.10 33.83 -5.92
C TYR A 104 9.28 32.36 -6.28
N ASN A 105 9.32 31.47 -5.28
CA ASN A 105 9.60 30.03 -5.47
C ASN A 105 8.62 29.31 -6.43
N HIS A 106 7.42 29.83 -6.59
CA HIS A 106 6.38 29.26 -7.45
C HIS A 106 6.40 29.84 -8.88
N ALA A 107 7.34 30.74 -9.20
CA ALA A 107 7.47 31.28 -10.54
C ALA A 107 7.95 30.19 -11.52
N SER A 108 7.20 29.98 -12.60
CA SER A 108 7.59 29.01 -13.63
C SER A 108 8.77 29.52 -14.45
N MET A 109 9.56 28.59 -14.98
CA MET A 109 10.71 28.92 -15.83
C MET A 109 10.31 29.71 -17.08
N ASP A 110 9.12 29.44 -17.63
CA ASP A 110 8.61 30.15 -18.82
C ASP A 110 8.29 31.61 -18.53
N VAL A 111 7.69 31.89 -17.36
CA VAL A 111 7.42 33.27 -16.92
C VAL A 111 8.71 34.03 -16.65
N ILE A 112 9.68 33.39 -15.96
CA ILE A 112 10.99 34.00 -15.72
C ILE A 112 11.70 34.28 -17.05
N ARG A 113 11.66 33.35 -18.01
CA ARG A 113 12.29 33.53 -19.32
C ARG A 113 11.64 34.66 -20.11
N GLY A 114 10.32 34.63 -20.26
CA GLY A 114 9.60 35.65 -21.03
C GLY A 114 9.76 37.05 -20.46
N THR A 115 9.76 37.18 -19.12
CA THR A 115 10.01 38.47 -18.47
C THR A 115 11.44 38.97 -18.70
N MET A 116 12.45 38.10 -18.60
CA MET A 116 13.85 38.48 -18.90
C MET A 116 14.04 38.84 -20.37
N GLU A 117 13.42 38.12 -21.30
CA GLU A 117 13.45 38.43 -22.73
C GLU A 117 12.86 39.81 -23.02
N VAL A 118 11.73 40.17 -22.41
CA VAL A 118 11.15 41.52 -22.55
C VAL A 118 12.07 42.58 -21.95
N LEU A 119 12.66 42.31 -20.78
CA LEU A 119 13.58 43.25 -20.13
C LEU A 119 14.87 43.50 -20.92
N LEU A 120 15.34 42.52 -21.71
CA LEU A 120 16.46 42.72 -22.64
C LEU A 120 16.16 43.74 -23.74
N HIS A 121 14.89 43.90 -24.11
CA HIS A 121 14.45 44.85 -25.14
C HIS A 121 13.88 46.15 -24.54
N ALA A 122 13.78 46.25 -23.22
CA ALA A 122 13.36 47.44 -22.51
C ALA A 122 14.57 48.38 -22.28
N GLU A 123 14.90 49.17 -23.29
CA GLU A 123 15.76 50.35 -23.14
C GLU A 123 15.14 51.41 -22.22
#